data_AF-A0A6G3BFF5-F1
#
_entry.id   AF-A0A6G3BFF5-F1
#
_cell.length_a   1.000
_cell.length_b   1.000
_cell.length_c   1.000
_cell.angle_alpha   90.00
_cell.angle_beta   90.00
_cell.angle_gamma   90.00
#
_symmetry.space_group_name_H-M   'P 1'
#
loop_
_entity.id
_entity.type
_entity.pdbx_description
1 polymer ?
#
loop_
_entity_poly.entity_id
_entity_poly.type
_entity_poly.pdbx_seq_one_letter_code
_entity_poly.pdbx_strand_id
1 'polypeptide(L)'
;MHYTKKLIGLAAVGILAVGCGSGDSSGTAAAPAADSKPGTAQETTAAPQAAPLPVAVDGPQKDVLDSSSDGQLKVLPKPENSAPFTERVEHKLQEQVLGRVKVPGRTSAECPDGVTQKAGAVSTCNVTYEGAVIPYEVKISDSYKEGGFMTFYNAKPLKGLLVAKVVYNELFEQYGSGSGRSDASKLACEEFPAATAVDFETDSGLTCQYWSKYGNEGDGGYETLRVKTGPYGPSFEQVR
;
A
#
# COMPACT_ATOMS: atom_id res chain seq x y z
N MET A 1 -28.68 -1.18 42.61
CA MET A 1 -30.12 -0.84 42.76
C MET A 1 -30.50 0.13 41.65
N HIS A 2 -31.71 -0.04 41.12
CA HIS A 2 -32.39 0.70 40.04
C HIS A 2 -32.01 0.36 38.58
N TYR A 3 -32.63 -0.74 38.16
CA TYR A 3 -33.04 -1.12 36.82
C TYR A 3 -34.01 -0.11 36.18
N THR A 4 -33.93 0.06 34.85
CA THR A 4 -35.11 0.46 34.05
C THR A 4 -35.16 -0.32 32.73
N LYS A 5 -36.03 -1.32 32.68
CA LYS A 5 -36.48 -2.06 31.48
C LYS A 5 -37.38 -1.16 30.63
N LYS A 6 -37.24 -1.22 29.31
CA LYS A 6 -38.35 -0.92 28.39
C LYS A 6 -38.69 -2.16 27.57
N LEU A 7 -39.89 -2.69 27.84
CA LEU A 7 -40.58 -3.77 27.14
C LEU A 7 -41.92 -3.19 26.67
N ILE A 8 -42.15 -3.14 25.37
CA ILE A 8 -43.46 -3.02 24.69
C ILE A 8 -43.20 -3.61 23.29
N GLY A 9 -43.93 -4.54 22.70
CA GLY A 9 -45.13 -5.29 23.05
C GLY A 9 -45.46 -6.17 21.83
N LEU A 10 -45.81 -7.43 22.06
CA LEU A 10 -46.25 -8.40 21.06
C LEU A 10 -47.66 -8.05 20.56
N ALA A 11 -47.88 -8.20 19.25
CA ALA A 11 -49.18 -8.61 18.71
C ALA A 11 -48.97 -9.49 17.47
N ALA A 12 -49.52 -10.69 17.53
CA ALA A 12 -49.51 -11.74 16.51
C ALA A 12 -50.79 -11.69 15.66
N VAL A 13 -50.97 -12.74 14.82
CA VAL A 13 -52.09 -13.08 13.90
C VAL A 13 -51.80 -12.62 12.46
N GLY A 14 -51.56 -13.43 11.43
CA GLY A 14 -51.69 -14.88 11.21
C GLY A 14 -52.87 -15.18 10.27
N ILE A 15 -52.65 -15.45 8.96
CA ILE A 15 -53.59 -16.17 8.08
C ILE A 15 -52.82 -16.96 7.00
N LEU A 16 -53.10 -18.26 6.94
CA LEU A 16 -52.72 -19.23 5.91
C LEU A 16 -53.48 -18.97 4.60
N ALA A 17 -52.82 -19.13 3.45
CA ALA A 17 -53.50 -19.41 2.18
C ALA A 17 -52.80 -20.57 1.46
N VAL A 18 -53.36 -21.76 1.69
CA VAL A 18 -53.16 -22.97 0.88
C VAL A 18 -54.13 -22.86 -0.29
N GLY A 19 -53.65 -23.06 -1.52
CA GLY A 19 -54.50 -23.03 -2.73
C GLY A 19 -54.15 -24.17 -3.68
N CYS A 20 -54.76 -25.33 -3.47
CA CYS A 20 -55.13 -26.28 -4.55
C CYS A 20 -56.11 -25.56 -5.50
N GLY A 21 -56.09 -25.71 -6.82
CA GLY A 21 -56.18 -26.94 -7.58
C GLY A 21 -57.62 -27.13 -8.08
N SER A 22 -57.84 -27.13 -9.40
CA SER A 22 -59.08 -27.63 -10.04
C SER A 22 -58.84 -27.88 -11.53
N GLY A 23 -59.12 -29.11 -11.98
CA GLY A 23 -59.11 -29.52 -13.38
C GLY A 23 -58.89 -31.02 -13.55
N ASP A 24 -59.97 -31.76 -13.73
CA ASP A 24 -60.15 -33.20 -13.48
C ASP A 24 -59.78 -34.18 -14.63
N SER A 25 -59.45 -35.41 -14.21
CA SER A 25 -59.80 -36.72 -14.79
C SER A 25 -59.27 -37.19 -16.17
N SER A 26 -58.40 -38.20 -16.15
CA SER A 26 -58.66 -39.61 -16.57
C SER A 26 -57.35 -40.33 -16.95
N GLY A 27 -57.09 -41.48 -16.33
CA GLY A 27 -55.80 -42.17 -16.42
C GLY A 27 -55.52 -42.90 -17.73
N THR A 28 -54.26 -43.34 -17.89
CA THR A 28 -53.82 -44.67 -18.35
C THR A 28 -52.29 -44.75 -18.15
N ALA A 29 -51.80 -45.89 -17.67
CA ALA A 29 -50.39 -46.18 -17.48
C ALA A 29 -49.62 -46.26 -18.81
N ALA A 30 -48.42 -45.66 -18.88
CA ALA A 30 -47.22 -46.18 -19.55
C ALA A 30 -46.10 -45.12 -19.52
N ALA A 31 -44.93 -45.49 -19.01
CA ALA A 31 -43.65 -44.89 -19.40
C ALA A 31 -42.99 -45.81 -20.44
N PRO A 32 -41.91 -45.43 -21.13
CA PRO A 32 -41.32 -44.10 -21.37
C PRO A 32 -41.10 -43.84 -22.88
N ALA A 33 -40.85 -42.59 -23.29
CA ALA A 33 -40.14 -42.32 -24.54
C ALA A 33 -39.34 -41.02 -24.40
N ALA A 34 -38.06 -41.13 -24.73
CA ALA A 34 -37.10 -40.05 -24.78
C ALA A 34 -37.46 -39.03 -25.87
N ASP A 35 -37.30 -37.75 -25.56
CA ASP A 35 -36.92 -36.76 -26.57
C ASP A 35 -36.15 -35.62 -25.89
N SER A 36 -34.83 -35.72 -25.97
CA SER A 36 -33.90 -34.71 -25.49
C SER A 36 -33.86 -33.56 -26.48
N LYS A 37 -34.55 -32.46 -26.16
CA LYS A 37 -34.36 -31.18 -26.85
C LYS A 37 -33.08 -30.51 -26.33
N PRO A 38 -32.08 -30.21 -27.18
CA PRO A 38 -30.88 -29.51 -26.75
C PRO A 38 -31.22 -28.03 -26.56
N GLY A 39 -31.57 -27.65 -25.34
CA GLY A 39 -31.66 -26.25 -24.92
C GLY A 39 -30.27 -25.71 -24.69
N THR A 40 -29.71 -25.06 -25.71
CA THR A 40 -28.73 -23.96 -25.64
C THR A 40 -27.93 -23.88 -24.34
N ALA A 41 -26.71 -24.42 -24.40
CA ALA A 41 -25.66 -24.04 -23.46
C ALA A 41 -25.55 -22.51 -23.46
N GLN A 42 -26.01 -21.91 -22.38
CA GLN A 42 -25.71 -20.54 -22.05
C GLN A 42 -24.21 -20.52 -21.78
N GLU A 43 -23.41 -20.18 -22.80
CA GLU A 43 -22.06 -19.69 -22.60
C GLU A 43 -22.20 -18.41 -21.77
N THR A 44 -22.21 -18.57 -20.45
CA THR A 44 -21.83 -17.51 -19.54
C THR A 44 -20.41 -17.15 -19.92
N THR A 45 -20.29 -16.14 -20.77
CA THR A 45 -19.00 -15.53 -21.08
C THR A 45 -18.50 -14.97 -19.75
N ALA A 46 -17.66 -15.75 -19.07
CA ALA A 46 -17.02 -15.31 -17.83
C ALA A 46 -16.38 -13.95 -18.12
N ALA A 47 -16.65 -12.98 -17.25
CA ALA A 47 -16.00 -11.68 -17.33
C ALA A 47 -14.47 -11.89 -17.45
N PRO A 48 -13.76 -11.13 -18.30
CA PRO A 48 -12.32 -11.28 -18.46
C PRO A 48 -11.64 -11.14 -17.10
N GLN A 49 -11.09 -12.24 -16.57
CA GLN A 49 -10.32 -12.20 -15.34
C GLN A 49 -9.04 -11.42 -15.62
N ALA A 50 -8.70 -10.47 -14.74
CA ALA A 50 -7.43 -9.76 -14.82
C ALA A 50 -6.28 -10.78 -14.77
N ALA A 51 -5.36 -10.70 -15.74
CA ALA A 51 -4.21 -11.59 -15.80
C ALA A 51 -3.22 -11.31 -14.65
N PRO A 52 -2.41 -12.29 -14.23
CA PRO A 52 -1.35 -12.06 -13.26
C PRO A 52 -0.36 -10.99 -13.73
N LEU A 53 -0.04 -10.00 -12.87
CA LEU A 53 1.06 -9.06 -13.09
C LEU A 53 2.41 -9.81 -13.05
N PRO A 54 3.46 -9.28 -13.74
CA PRO A 54 4.68 -10.03 -14.05
C PRO A 54 5.58 -10.34 -12.85
N VAL A 55 5.56 -9.54 -11.78
CA VAL A 55 6.45 -9.72 -10.63
C VAL A 55 5.68 -10.39 -9.50
N ALA A 56 5.91 -11.70 -9.30
CA ALA A 56 5.36 -12.41 -8.16
C ALA A 56 6.01 -11.96 -6.84
N VAL A 57 5.20 -11.80 -5.79
CA VAL A 57 5.65 -11.45 -4.45
C VAL A 57 5.40 -12.64 -3.52
N ASP A 58 6.37 -13.55 -3.50
CA ASP A 58 6.21 -14.85 -2.81
C ASP A 58 6.71 -14.85 -1.36
N GLY A 59 7.27 -13.74 -0.87
CA GLY A 59 7.87 -13.69 0.46
C GLY A 59 8.34 -12.30 0.91
N PRO A 60 8.82 -12.20 2.16
CA PRO A 60 9.49 -11.01 2.67
C PRO A 60 10.72 -10.69 1.83
N GLN A 61 11.06 -9.40 1.74
CA GLN A 61 12.19 -8.96 0.94
C GLN A 61 13.46 -8.92 1.79
N LYS A 62 14.39 -9.85 1.55
CA LYS A 62 15.61 -10.04 2.36
C LYS A 62 16.51 -8.81 2.53
N ASP A 63 16.41 -7.84 1.63
CA ASP A 63 17.23 -6.62 1.66
C ASP A 63 16.54 -5.47 2.40
N VAL A 64 15.27 -5.65 2.81
CA VAL A 64 14.55 -4.72 3.68
C VAL A 64 14.89 -5.09 5.13
N LEU A 65 15.51 -4.16 5.83
CA LEU A 65 15.98 -4.35 7.19
C LEU A 65 14.87 -4.04 8.19
N ASP A 66 14.84 -4.74 9.32
CA ASP A 66 13.84 -4.51 10.37
C ASP A 66 14.04 -3.16 11.06
N SER A 67 15.30 -2.74 11.23
CA SER A 67 15.70 -1.57 12.00
C SER A 67 16.26 -0.44 11.13
N SER A 68 15.75 0.77 11.33
CA SER A 68 16.29 1.99 10.71
C SER A 68 17.67 2.40 11.26
N SER A 69 18.13 1.75 12.33
CA SER A 69 19.43 2.01 12.97
C SER A 69 20.50 0.98 12.60
N ASP A 70 20.19 0.06 11.67
CA ASP A 70 21.16 -0.93 11.20
C ASP A 70 22.43 -0.26 10.65
N GLY A 71 23.58 -0.87 10.92
CA GLY A 71 24.89 -0.36 10.49
C GLY A 71 25.03 -0.27 8.97
N GLN A 72 24.31 -1.10 8.21
CA GLN A 72 24.29 -1.08 6.75
C GLN A 72 23.60 0.17 6.16
N LEU A 73 22.84 0.89 6.97
CA LEU A 73 22.16 2.14 6.57
C LEU A 73 23.00 3.39 6.89
N LYS A 74 24.24 3.23 7.37
CA LYS A 74 25.14 4.34 7.68
C LYS A 74 25.88 4.82 6.44
N VAL A 75 25.93 6.13 6.28
CA VAL A 75 26.68 6.79 5.21
C VAL A 75 28.11 7.02 5.71
N LEU A 76 29.08 6.46 5.00
CA LEU A 76 30.51 6.57 5.31
C LEU A 76 31.28 7.23 4.15
N PRO A 77 32.30 8.07 4.43
CA PRO A 77 32.72 8.51 5.76
C PRO A 77 31.73 9.50 6.38
N LYS A 78 31.75 9.59 7.71
CA LYS A 78 31.02 10.63 8.44
C LYS A 78 31.82 11.94 8.36
N PRO A 79 31.18 13.09 8.09
CA PRO A 79 31.82 14.39 8.18
C PRO A 79 32.43 14.62 9.56
N GLU A 80 33.58 15.30 9.58
CA GLU A 80 34.22 15.78 10.79
C GLU A 80 33.29 16.76 11.53
N ASN A 81 33.45 16.88 12.85
CA ASN A 81 32.61 17.80 13.63
C ASN A 81 32.79 19.28 13.21
N SER A 82 33.94 19.62 12.64
CA SER A 82 34.27 20.94 12.09
C SER A 82 33.91 21.11 10.61
N ALA A 83 33.32 20.10 9.97
CA ALA A 83 32.86 20.20 8.58
C ALA A 83 31.80 21.32 8.45
N PRO A 84 31.71 21.97 7.28
CA PRO A 84 30.67 22.96 6.99
C PRO A 84 29.28 22.46 7.38
N PHE A 85 28.44 23.37 7.89
CA PHE A 85 27.10 23.00 8.36
C PHE A 85 26.26 22.34 7.25
N THR A 86 26.34 22.85 6.02
CA THR A 86 25.69 22.27 4.84
C THR A 86 26.11 20.81 4.62
N GLU A 87 27.41 20.49 4.65
CA GLU A 87 27.93 19.13 4.45
C GLU A 87 27.38 18.16 5.51
N ARG A 88 27.29 18.61 6.77
CA ARG A 88 26.70 17.84 7.87
C ARG A 88 25.20 17.61 7.69
N VAL A 89 24.48 18.58 7.13
CA VAL A 89 23.06 18.44 6.79
C VAL A 89 22.87 17.45 5.65
N GLU A 90 23.64 17.58 4.56
CA GLU A 90 23.61 16.68 3.41
C GLU A 90 23.88 15.23 3.81
N HIS A 91 24.92 14.99 4.62
CA HIS A 91 25.19 13.66 5.17
C HIS A 91 24.00 13.13 5.99
N LYS A 92 23.42 13.98 6.83
CA LYS A 92 22.28 13.57 7.67
C LYS A 92 21.02 13.25 6.85
N LEU A 93 20.78 14.00 5.79
CA LEU A 93 19.66 13.77 4.87
C LEU A 93 19.79 12.43 4.15
N GLN A 94 21.00 12.04 3.74
CA GLN A 94 21.26 10.71 3.17
C GLN A 94 20.95 9.60 4.18
N GLU A 95 21.46 9.70 5.42
CA GLU A 95 21.12 8.74 6.48
C GLU A 95 19.62 8.69 6.77
N GLN A 96 18.92 9.83 6.71
CA GLN A 96 17.49 9.90 6.94
C GLN A 96 16.70 9.17 5.85
N VAL A 97 17.10 9.27 4.59
CA VAL A 97 16.50 8.50 3.49
C VAL A 97 16.73 7.01 3.69
N LEU A 98 17.98 6.58 3.92
CA LEU A 98 18.33 5.18 4.15
C LEU A 98 17.57 4.59 5.36
N GLY A 99 17.52 5.33 6.46
CA GLY A 99 16.78 4.93 7.65
C GLY A 99 15.26 4.85 7.43
N ARG A 100 14.70 5.68 6.55
CA ARG A 100 13.28 5.66 6.20
C ARG A 100 12.92 4.45 5.32
N VAL A 101 13.69 4.19 4.28
CA VAL A 101 13.41 3.07 3.36
C VAL A 101 13.89 1.73 3.90
N LYS A 102 14.79 1.74 4.88
CA LYS A 102 15.41 0.57 5.50
C LYS A 102 16.04 -0.41 4.50
N VAL A 103 16.48 0.10 3.35
CA VAL A 103 17.15 -0.67 2.30
C VAL A 103 18.46 0.03 1.99
N PRO A 104 19.62 -0.64 2.16
CA PRO A 104 20.90 -0.10 1.72
C PRO A 104 20.85 0.25 0.23
N GLY A 105 21.43 1.39 -0.14
CA GLY A 105 21.42 1.86 -1.52
C GLY A 105 22.34 3.05 -1.72
N ARG A 106 22.60 3.39 -2.98
CA ARG A 106 23.40 4.56 -3.34
C ARG A 106 22.61 5.82 -3.06
N THR A 107 23.21 6.73 -2.30
CA THR A 107 22.64 8.04 -1.97
C THR A 107 23.63 9.15 -2.21
N SER A 108 23.10 10.33 -2.50
CA SER A 108 23.81 11.61 -2.41
C SER A 108 22.86 12.68 -1.90
N ALA A 109 23.38 13.80 -1.43
CA ALA A 109 22.56 14.97 -1.12
C ALA A 109 23.31 16.24 -1.50
N GLU A 110 22.58 17.20 -2.04
CA GLU A 110 23.11 18.50 -2.44
C GLU A 110 22.13 19.59 -2.02
N CYS A 111 22.62 20.63 -1.36
CA CYS A 111 21.89 21.86 -1.06
C CYS A 111 22.48 22.97 -1.95
N PRO A 112 21.90 23.26 -3.14
CA PRO A 112 22.55 24.11 -4.16
C PRO A 112 22.92 25.52 -3.66
N ASP A 113 22.05 26.13 -2.86
CA ASP A 113 22.27 27.46 -2.26
C ASP A 113 22.89 27.36 -0.85
N GLY A 114 23.32 26.15 -0.45
CA GLY A 114 23.66 25.80 0.92
C GLY A 114 22.45 25.82 1.85
N VAL A 115 22.71 25.67 3.15
CA VAL A 115 21.68 25.82 4.18
C VAL A 115 21.87 27.14 4.91
N THR A 116 20.86 28.01 4.83
CA THR A 116 20.91 29.34 5.44
C THR A 116 20.80 29.23 6.96
N GLN A 117 21.87 29.58 7.69
CA GLN A 117 21.90 29.54 9.15
C GLN A 117 21.30 30.81 9.78
N LYS A 118 19.98 30.97 9.63
CA LYS A 118 19.20 32.06 10.26
C LYS A 118 17.93 31.49 10.87
N ALA A 119 17.45 32.10 11.97
CA ALA A 119 16.22 31.68 12.63
C ALA A 119 15.04 31.65 11.64
N GLY A 120 14.36 30.50 11.60
CA GLY A 120 13.21 30.26 10.73
C GLY A 120 13.52 30.17 9.24
N ALA A 121 14.79 30.26 8.83
CA ALA A 121 15.16 30.16 7.42
C ALA A 121 14.85 28.78 6.87
N VAL A 122 14.39 28.76 5.62
CA VAL A 122 14.05 27.56 4.87
C VAL A 122 15.00 27.46 3.69
N SER A 123 15.59 26.28 3.49
CA SER A 123 16.44 25.95 2.36
C SER A 123 15.95 24.66 1.72
N THR A 124 16.17 24.50 0.42
CA THR A 124 15.83 23.27 -0.29
C THR A 124 17.10 22.49 -0.59
N CYS A 125 17.07 21.20 -0.25
CA CYS A 125 18.14 20.26 -0.57
C CYS A 125 17.55 19.11 -1.40
N ASN A 126 18.31 18.61 -2.37
CA ASN A 126 17.93 17.46 -3.17
C ASN A 126 18.70 16.25 -2.68
N VAL A 127 17.99 15.20 -2.28
CA VAL A 127 18.59 13.93 -1.88
C VAL A 127 18.31 12.92 -2.98
N THR A 128 19.32 12.18 -3.41
CA THR A 128 19.15 11.10 -4.37
C THR A 128 19.19 9.74 -3.68
N TYR A 129 18.37 8.81 -4.14
CA TYR A 129 18.44 7.40 -3.77
C TYR A 129 18.24 6.55 -5.03
N GLU A 130 19.24 5.75 -5.41
CA GLU A 130 19.23 4.94 -6.63
C GLU A 130 18.76 5.70 -7.89
N GLY A 131 19.15 6.97 -8.00
CA GLY A 131 18.80 7.86 -9.12
C GLY A 131 17.48 8.61 -8.97
N ALA A 132 16.62 8.26 -8.02
CA ALA A 132 15.42 9.03 -7.71
C ALA A 132 15.77 10.29 -6.90
N VAL A 133 15.31 11.45 -7.35
CA VAL A 133 15.58 12.75 -6.69
C VAL A 133 14.40 13.13 -5.79
N ILE A 134 14.69 13.38 -4.52
CA ILE A 134 13.72 13.71 -3.49
C ILE A 134 14.05 15.11 -2.97
N PRO A 135 13.20 16.11 -3.27
CA PRO A 135 13.38 17.44 -2.70
C PRO A 135 13.03 17.42 -1.21
N TYR A 136 13.89 18.01 -0.39
CA TYR A 136 13.75 18.19 1.05
C TYR A 136 13.69 19.67 1.38
N GLU A 137 12.75 20.04 2.24
CA GLU A 137 12.72 21.31 2.93
C GLU A 137 13.51 21.19 4.23
N VAL A 138 14.54 22.03 4.39
CA VAL A 138 15.32 22.15 5.62
C VAL A 138 14.97 23.48 6.27
N LYS A 139 14.27 23.43 7.40
CA LYS A 139 13.92 24.62 8.19
C LYS A 139 14.80 24.71 9.44
N ILE A 140 15.55 25.80 9.57
CA ILE A 140 16.27 26.13 10.79
C ILE A 140 15.28 26.53 11.88
N SER A 141 15.52 26.08 13.12
CA SER A 141 14.68 26.41 14.27
C SER A 141 14.51 27.92 14.45
N ASP A 142 13.30 28.35 14.80
CA ASP A 142 13.01 29.75 15.14
C ASP A 142 13.78 30.21 16.40
N SER A 143 14.27 29.25 17.21
CA SER A 143 15.12 29.50 18.39
C SER A 143 16.61 29.61 18.08
N TYR A 144 17.02 29.58 16.81
CA TYR A 144 18.41 29.70 16.41
C TYR A 144 19.04 31.00 16.91
N LYS A 145 20.27 30.89 17.42
CA LYS A 145 21.11 32.02 17.84
C LYS A 145 22.45 31.89 17.15
N GLU A 146 22.88 32.96 16.49
CA GLU A 146 24.21 33.04 15.90
C GLU A 146 25.29 32.82 16.98
N GLY A 147 26.31 32.03 16.67
CA GLY A 147 27.35 31.63 17.63
C GLY A 147 26.89 30.63 18.70
N GLY A 148 25.64 30.12 18.64
CA GLY A 148 25.17 29.06 19.51
C GLY A 148 25.92 27.74 19.28
N PHE A 149 26.08 26.95 20.34
CA PHE A 149 26.78 25.66 20.27
C PHE A 149 26.05 24.60 19.39
N MET A 150 24.73 24.71 19.24
CA MET A 150 23.94 23.79 18.43
C MET A 150 22.98 24.54 17.50
N THR A 151 23.00 24.15 16.22
CA THR A 151 21.99 24.54 15.23
C THR A 151 20.97 23.42 15.10
N PHE A 152 19.75 23.67 15.58
CA PHE A 152 18.62 22.75 15.40
C PHE A 152 17.91 23.05 14.10
N TYR A 153 17.54 22.01 13.37
CA TYR A 153 16.76 22.11 12.14
C TYR A 153 15.79 20.95 12.01
N ASN A 154 14.74 21.14 11.22
CA ASN A 154 13.84 20.09 10.78
C ASN A 154 14.04 19.86 9.28
N ALA A 155 14.03 18.60 8.86
CA ALA A 155 14.13 18.22 7.46
C ALA A 155 12.91 17.40 7.07
N LYS A 156 12.13 17.92 6.12
CA LYS A 156 10.90 17.31 5.64
C LYS A 156 11.01 17.01 4.13
N PRO A 157 10.79 15.76 3.70
CA PRO A 157 10.69 15.47 2.27
C PRO A 157 9.41 16.12 1.71
N LEU A 158 9.52 16.68 0.51
CA LEU A 158 8.40 17.24 -0.24
C LEU A 158 7.75 16.20 -1.16
N LYS A 159 8.44 15.09 -1.44
CA LYS A 159 7.94 13.93 -2.19
C LYS A 159 8.14 12.62 -1.44
N GLY A 160 7.27 11.65 -1.70
CA GLY A 160 7.42 10.27 -1.28
C GLY A 160 8.47 9.55 -2.12
N LEU A 161 9.11 8.53 -1.54
CA LEU A 161 10.03 7.65 -2.24
C LEU A 161 9.44 6.23 -2.24
N LEU A 162 9.16 5.71 -3.43
CA LEU A 162 8.82 4.31 -3.63
C LEU A 162 10.08 3.55 -4.00
N VAL A 163 10.43 2.54 -3.21
CA VAL A 163 11.50 1.59 -3.49
C VAL A 163 10.84 0.25 -3.76
N ALA A 164 11.09 -0.36 -4.92
CA ALA A 164 10.39 -1.58 -5.36
C ALA A 164 10.37 -2.67 -4.28
N LYS A 165 11.53 -2.94 -3.67
CA LYS A 165 11.67 -3.93 -2.58
C LYS A 165 10.83 -3.58 -1.35
N VAL A 166 10.69 -2.31 -1.01
CA VAL A 166 9.86 -1.89 0.14
C VAL A 166 8.38 -2.08 -0.19
N VAL A 167 7.96 -1.77 -1.42
CA VAL A 167 6.58 -2.01 -1.87
C VAL A 167 6.25 -3.50 -1.83
N TYR A 168 7.13 -4.36 -2.36
CA TYR A 168 6.92 -5.80 -2.36
C TYR A 168 6.88 -6.37 -0.93
N ASN A 169 7.74 -5.87 -0.04
CA ASN A 169 7.72 -6.28 1.36
C ASN A 169 6.40 -5.88 2.04
N GLU A 170 5.98 -4.63 1.88
CA GLU A 170 4.72 -4.14 2.47
C GLU A 170 3.51 -4.89 1.93
N LEU A 171 3.48 -5.21 0.63
CA LEU A 171 2.41 -6.02 0.05
C LEU A 171 2.38 -7.42 0.70
N PHE A 172 3.53 -8.04 0.87
CA PHE A 172 3.62 -9.35 1.52
C PHE A 172 3.19 -9.29 2.99
N GLU A 173 3.56 -8.25 3.73
CA GLU A 173 3.14 -8.07 5.12
C GLU A 173 1.63 -7.86 5.25
N GLN A 174 1.01 -7.10 4.34
CA GLN A 174 -0.42 -6.78 4.39
C GLN A 174 -1.33 -7.86 3.79
N TYR A 175 -0.88 -8.62 2.79
CA TYR A 175 -1.70 -9.57 2.03
C TYR A 175 -1.12 -10.98 1.93
N GLY A 176 0.14 -11.19 2.33
CA GLY A 176 0.82 -12.49 2.24
C GLY A 176 0.41 -13.44 3.35
N SER A 177 1.05 -14.62 3.38
CA SER A 177 0.71 -15.69 4.33
C SER A 177 0.90 -15.28 5.80
N GLY A 178 1.73 -14.28 6.08
CA GLY A 178 1.95 -13.74 7.42
C GLY A 178 0.94 -12.67 7.87
N SER A 179 0.09 -12.18 6.97
CA SER A 179 -0.84 -11.06 7.25
C SER A 179 -2.04 -11.44 8.14
N GLY A 180 -2.30 -12.73 8.31
CA GLY A 180 -3.52 -13.24 8.95
C GLY A 180 -4.77 -13.22 8.04
N ARG A 181 -4.65 -12.74 6.80
CA ARG A 181 -5.71 -12.81 5.78
C ARG A 181 -5.80 -14.22 5.21
N SER A 182 -7.04 -14.71 5.06
CA SER A 182 -7.34 -16.00 4.42
C SER A 182 -8.05 -15.84 3.06
N ASP A 183 -8.36 -14.59 2.72
CA ASP A 183 -9.07 -14.19 1.51
C ASP A 183 -8.12 -13.71 0.40
N ALA A 184 -6.81 -13.58 0.67
CA ALA A 184 -5.80 -13.14 -0.26
C ALA A 184 -4.74 -14.24 -0.50
N SER A 185 -4.29 -14.38 -1.75
CA SER A 185 -3.22 -15.29 -2.17
C SER A 185 -2.62 -14.80 -3.49
N LYS A 186 -1.53 -15.42 -3.98
CA LYS A 186 -0.89 -15.08 -5.27
C LYS A 186 -0.69 -13.57 -5.45
N LEU A 187 0.25 -13.02 -4.70
CA LEU A 187 0.56 -11.59 -4.77
C LEU A 187 1.41 -11.32 -6.00
N ALA A 188 1.11 -10.24 -6.71
CA ALA A 188 1.93 -9.81 -7.83
C ALA A 188 1.92 -8.29 -7.96
N CYS A 189 2.98 -7.73 -8.51
CA CYS A 189 3.06 -6.34 -8.93
C CYS A 189 3.53 -6.27 -10.38
N GLU A 190 3.34 -5.13 -11.00
CA GLU A 190 4.08 -4.84 -12.22
C GLU A 190 5.58 -4.64 -11.93
N GLU A 191 6.35 -4.43 -12.99
CA GLU A 191 7.78 -4.17 -12.87
C GLU A 191 8.03 -2.71 -12.45
N PHE A 192 8.54 -2.52 -11.24
CA PHE A 192 8.78 -1.19 -10.69
C PHE A 192 10.21 -0.75 -11.01
N PRO A 193 10.44 0.56 -11.24
CA PRO A 193 11.79 1.11 -11.12
C PRO A 193 12.37 0.80 -9.74
N ALA A 194 13.70 0.65 -9.65
CA ALA A 194 14.38 0.34 -8.38
C ALA A 194 13.98 1.34 -7.28
N ALA A 195 13.93 2.62 -7.63
CA ALA A 195 13.35 3.68 -6.83
C ALA A 195 12.70 4.77 -7.71
N THR A 196 11.63 5.39 -7.23
CA THR A 196 11.02 6.55 -7.88
C THR A 196 10.45 7.52 -6.85
N ALA A 197 10.56 8.82 -7.12
CA ALA A 197 9.99 9.86 -6.28
C ALA A 197 8.61 10.26 -6.81
N VAL A 198 7.60 10.23 -5.95
CA VAL A 198 6.20 10.53 -6.30
C VAL A 198 5.61 11.54 -5.33
N ASP A 199 4.54 12.20 -5.73
CA ASP A 199 3.85 13.10 -4.82
C ASP A 199 3.14 12.29 -3.70
N PHE A 200 3.08 12.84 -2.50
CA PHE A 200 2.47 12.16 -1.36
C PHE A 200 0.96 12.00 -1.54
N GLU A 201 0.41 10.86 -1.12
CA GLU A 201 -1.03 10.54 -1.14
C GLU A 201 -1.69 10.60 -2.53
N THR A 202 -0.91 10.76 -3.59
CA THR A 202 -1.37 10.69 -4.97
C THR A 202 -1.13 9.30 -5.54
N ASP A 203 -1.93 8.92 -6.53
CA ASP A 203 -1.70 7.72 -7.32
C ASP A 203 -0.33 7.81 -8.01
N SER A 204 0.54 6.83 -7.76
CA SER A 204 1.85 6.75 -8.42
C SER A 204 1.75 6.30 -9.87
N GLY A 205 0.57 5.86 -10.31
CA GLY A 205 0.38 5.14 -11.56
C GLY A 205 0.86 3.69 -11.50
N LEU A 206 1.40 3.25 -10.35
CA LEU A 206 1.90 1.91 -10.17
C LEU A 206 0.88 0.98 -9.52
N THR A 207 0.89 -0.29 -9.90
CA THR A 207 -0.09 -1.28 -9.43
C THR A 207 0.50 -2.58 -8.90
N CYS A 208 -0.18 -3.09 -7.88
CA CYS A 208 -0.04 -4.45 -7.37
C CYS A 208 -1.39 -5.14 -7.35
N GLN A 209 -1.42 -6.42 -7.06
CA GLN A 209 -2.64 -7.19 -6.97
C GLN A 209 -2.48 -8.40 -6.06
N TYR A 210 -3.61 -8.91 -5.62
CA TYR A 210 -3.72 -10.20 -4.94
C TYR A 210 -4.90 -10.96 -5.51
N TRP A 211 -4.80 -12.27 -5.56
CA TRP A 211 -5.93 -13.12 -5.90
C TRP A 211 -6.82 -13.32 -4.66
N SER A 212 -8.11 -13.06 -4.81
CA SER A 212 -9.12 -13.35 -3.80
C SER A 212 -10.15 -14.34 -4.30
N LYS A 213 -10.55 -15.28 -3.44
CA LYS A 213 -11.68 -16.20 -3.72
C LYS A 213 -13.04 -15.50 -3.77
N TYR A 214 -13.13 -14.27 -3.26
CA TYR A 214 -14.35 -13.48 -3.28
C TYR A 214 -14.35 -12.41 -4.39
N GLY A 215 -13.24 -12.29 -5.12
CA GLY A 215 -13.17 -11.39 -6.28
C GLY A 215 -14.06 -11.87 -7.42
N ASN A 216 -14.31 -10.98 -8.39
CA ASN A 216 -15.14 -11.27 -9.56
C ASN A 216 -16.51 -11.89 -9.20
N GLU A 217 -17.31 -11.17 -8.41
CA GLU A 217 -18.65 -11.60 -7.97
C GLU A 217 -18.71 -12.94 -7.20
N GLY A 218 -17.57 -13.38 -6.63
CA GLY A 218 -17.46 -14.63 -5.89
C GLY A 218 -16.90 -15.81 -6.68
N ASP A 219 -16.55 -15.62 -7.96
CA ASP A 219 -15.91 -16.64 -8.79
C ASP A 219 -14.39 -16.72 -8.57
N GLY A 220 -13.85 -15.79 -7.79
CA GLY A 220 -12.44 -15.62 -7.56
C GLY A 220 -11.75 -14.85 -8.68
N GLY A 221 -10.82 -13.99 -8.31
CA GLY A 221 -10.14 -13.12 -9.27
C GLY A 221 -9.04 -12.29 -8.64
N TYR A 222 -8.25 -11.64 -9.49
CA TYR A 222 -7.28 -10.65 -9.04
C TYR A 222 -7.96 -9.33 -8.71
N GLU A 223 -7.70 -8.85 -7.50
CA GLU A 223 -8.07 -7.54 -7.02
C GLU A 223 -6.88 -6.60 -7.22
N THR A 224 -7.08 -5.49 -7.92
CA THR A 224 -6.02 -4.53 -8.22
C THR A 224 -5.91 -3.50 -7.11
N LEU A 225 -4.67 -3.20 -6.74
CA LEU A 225 -4.26 -2.21 -5.76
C LEU A 225 -3.43 -1.12 -6.45
N ARG A 226 -3.84 0.13 -6.31
CA ARG A 226 -2.98 1.29 -6.61
C ARG A 226 -1.97 1.46 -5.50
N VAL A 227 -0.73 1.76 -5.89
CA VAL A 227 0.34 2.09 -4.96
C VAL A 227 0.43 3.60 -4.79
N LYS A 228 0.48 4.04 -3.54
CA LYS A 228 0.72 5.44 -3.14
C LYS A 228 1.88 5.50 -2.17
N THR A 229 2.35 6.71 -1.89
CA THR A 229 3.29 6.93 -0.78
C THR A 229 2.61 7.74 0.31
N GLY A 230 2.51 7.15 1.49
CA GLY A 230 2.08 7.82 2.70
C GLY A 230 3.24 8.35 3.54
N PRO A 231 2.95 8.95 4.72
CA PRO A 231 3.98 9.47 5.62
C PRO A 231 4.93 8.41 6.19
N TYR A 232 4.51 7.14 6.21
CA TYR A 232 5.24 6.03 6.82
C TYR A 232 5.80 5.01 5.82
N GLY A 233 5.56 5.15 4.52
CA GLY A 233 5.96 4.17 3.52
C GLY A 233 4.94 4.04 2.38
N PRO A 234 5.07 2.99 1.54
CA PRO A 234 4.07 2.70 0.53
C PRO A 234 2.73 2.34 1.18
N SER A 235 1.64 2.66 0.49
CA SER A 235 0.29 2.30 0.88
C SER A 235 -0.50 1.81 -0.33
N PHE A 236 -1.52 0.99 -0.08
CA PHE A 236 -2.32 0.34 -1.12
C PHE A 236 -3.77 0.77 -1.04
N GLU A 237 -4.36 1.11 -2.20
CA GLU A 237 -5.79 1.41 -2.33
C GLU A 237 -6.41 0.49 -3.39
N GLN A 238 -7.49 -0.20 -3.03
CA GLN A 238 -8.20 -1.08 -3.98
C GLN A 238 -8.88 -0.26 -5.06
N VAL A 239 -8.68 -0.66 -6.32
CA VAL A 239 -9.39 -0.08 -7.47
C VAL A 239 -10.78 -0.67 -7.52
N ARG A 240 -11.81 0.19 -7.36
CA ARG A 240 -13.21 -0.19 -7.56
C ARG A 240 -13.70 0.21 -8.94
#